data_AF-A0A815WI39-F1
#
_entry.id   AF-A0A815WI39-F1
#
_cell.length_a   1.000
_cell.length_b   1.000
_cell.length_c   1.000
_cell.angle_alpha   90.00
_cell.angle_beta   90.00
_cell.angle_gamma   90.00
#
_symmetry.space_group_name_H-M   'P 1'
#
loop_
_entity.id
_entity.type
_entity.pdbx_description
1 polymer ?
#
loop_
_entity_poly.entity_id
_entity_poly.type
_entity_poly.pdbx_seq_one_letter_code
_entity_poly.pdbx_strand_id
1 'polypeptide(L)'
;MNIIRFTVLIILKFLIKLFTLRKQKNEQLPEYTKEDVAKHKKDLWIIIDNDIYCLLSMKNHSGGLEILPEFAGKNVTRLFYEIHLNGKQNKQLLDQKYRIGKISSYNNNERQECKYYLKNHLVYNDMTKYNEIETPDEENEVETSINIKQKFRDYIFCKNFPCINGRIAFKRNSYGIGVYEKLACKTATNQLWKDILNFINKQSDLWKQGHMFTTYVACFKTPIFLTESMFEDLLWKQLQMLHEIDVNNGFEWDKDYANDPMDVDFGFSLGRRSFFIVGLHPNSSRKARQFIMPVIVFNSHHQFRNLKETNMFTKMQTTVRNYDLNHNGSINPNVLTNSTDSVAFEYSGKKIEPGWIPKFTAV
;
A
#
# COMPACT_ATOMS: atom_id res chain seq x y z
N MET A 1 23.49 23.58 -58.95
CA MET A 1 22.98 23.95 -57.61
C MET A 1 21.45 23.99 -57.47
N ASN A 2 20.66 24.09 -58.56
CA ASN A 2 19.19 24.26 -58.45
C ASN A 2 18.37 22.97 -58.32
N ILE A 3 18.86 21.83 -58.80
CA ILE A 3 18.09 20.56 -58.78
C ILE A 3 17.99 19.99 -57.36
N ILE A 4 19.10 19.95 -56.61
CA ILE A 4 19.14 19.44 -55.23
C ILE A 4 18.24 20.26 -54.31
N ARG A 5 18.22 21.59 -54.48
CA ARG A 5 17.39 22.50 -53.68
C ARG A 5 15.89 22.29 -53.94
N PHE A 6 15.53 21.96 -55.19
CA PHE A 6 14.16 21.64 -55.58
C PHE A 6 13.70 20.29 -55.01
N THR A 7 14.55 19.26 -55.06
CA THR A 7 14.26 17.93 -54.52
C THR A 7 14.08 17.97 -53.00
N VAL A 8 14.93 18.70 -52.26
CA VAL A 8 14.80 18.86 -50.81
C VAL A 8 13.51 19.58 -50.43
N LEU A 9 13.11 20.61 -51.19
CA LEU A 9 11.84 21.34 -50.97
C LEU A 9 10.61 20.45 -51.21
N ILE A 10 10.65 19.56 -52.21
CA ILE A 10 9.58 18.60 -52.47
C ILE A 10 9.48 17.58 -51.34
N ILE A 11 10.60 17.03 -50.88
CA ILE A 11 10.63 16.10 -49.75
C ILE A 11 10.11 16.78 -48.48
N LEU A 12 10.52 18.02 -48.20
CA LEU A 12 10.07 18.76 -47.03
C LEU A 12 8.56 19.06 -47.09
N LYS A 13 8.04 19.48 -48.26
CA LYS A 13 6.59 19.67 -48.47
C LYS A 13 5.81 18.37 -48.35
N PHE A 14 6.37 17.25 -48.83
CA PHE A 14 5.75 15.93 -48.71
C PHE A 14 5.75 15.44 -47.26
N LEU A 15 6.83 15.67 -46.51
CA LEU A 15 6.91 15.36 -45.08
C LEU A 15 5.97 16.24 -44.26
N ILE A 16 5.87 17.54 -44.55
CA ILE A 16 4.89 18.44 -43.91
C ILE A 16 3.47 17.99 -44.25
N LYS A 17 3.18 17.64 -45.51
CA LYS A 17 1.87 17.11 -45.90
C LYS A 17 1.56 15.78 -45.22
N LEU A 18 2.51 14.85 -45.13
CA LEU A 18 2.38 13.61 -44.37
C LEU A 18 2.19 13.85 -42.87
N PHE A 19 2.87 14.84 -42.29
CA PHE A 19 2.75 15.21 -40.89
C PHE A 19 1.40 15.89 -40.62
N THR A 20 0.92 16.72 -41.55
CA THR A 20 -0.39 17.39 -41.49
C THR A 20 -1.51 16.40 -41.72
N LEU A 21 -1.36 15.43 -42.64
CA LEU A 21 -2.27 14.31 -42.84
C LEU A 21 -2.26 13.36 -41.63
N ARG A 22 -1.11 13.11 -40.98
CA ARG A 22 -1.04 12.38 -39.70
C ARG A 22 -1.74 13.12 -38.57
N LYS A 23 -1.64 14.46 -38.56
CA LYS A 23 -2.29 15.33 -37.58
C LYS A 23 -3.79 15.49 -37.85
N GLN A 24 -4.23 15.39 -39.12
CA GLN A 24 -5.65 15.35 -39.51
C GLN A 24 -6.27 13.96 -39.30
N LYS A 25 -5.50 12.87 -39.42
CA LYS A 25 -5.91 11.50 -39.06
C LYS A 25 -6.02 11.27 -37.54
N ASN A 26 -5.74 12.29 -36.71
CA ASN A 26 -6.35 12.44 -35.38
C ASN A 26 -7.82 12.90 -35.54
N GLU A 27 -8.58 12.16 -36.33
CA GLU A 27 -10.04 12.25 -36.46
C GLU A 27 -10.67 11.97 -35.10
N GLN A 28 -11.88 12.51 -34.88
CA GLN A 28 -12.67 12.32 -33.65
C GLN A 28 -12.51 10.91 -33.10
N LEU A 29 -11.88 10.80 -31.94
CA LEU A 29 -11.73 9.53 -31.24
C LEU A 29 -13.13 8.92 -31.07
N PRO A 30 -13.33 7.64 -31.45
CA PRO A 30 -14.61 6.98 -31.29
C PRO A 30 -15.12 7.10 -29.86
N GLU A 31 -16.42 7.31 -29.72
CA GLU A 31 -17.09 7.40 -28.43
C GLU A 31 -17.74 6.07 -28.07
N TYR A 32 -17.65 5.68 -26.81
CA TYR A 32 -18.16 4.42 -26.28
C TYR A 32 -18.91 4.67 -24.97
N THR A 33 -19.82 3.77 -24.61
CA THR A 33 -20.43 3.76 -23.27
C THR A 33 -19.57 3.00 -22.26
N LYS A 34 -19.87 3.13 -20.95
CA LYS A 34 -19.21 2.31 -19.92
C LYS A 34 -19.53 0.82 -20.14
N GLU A 35 -20.73 0.51 -20.62
CA GLU A 35 -21.21 -0.82 -20.95
C GLU A 35 -20.44 -1.43 -22.13
N ASP A 36 -20.09 -0.63 -23.14
CA ASP A 36 -19.26 -1.11 -24.24
C ASP A 36 -17.87 -1.47 -23.75
N VAL A 37 -17.24 -0.61 -22.94
CA VAL A 37 -15.94 -0.94 -22.33
C VAL A 37 -16.04 -2.22 -21.51
N ALA A 38 -17.11 -2.40 -20.73
CA ALA A 38 -17.34 -3.60 -19.92
C ALA A 38 -17.42 -4.91 -20.72
N LYS A 39 -17.77 -4.88 -22.02
CA LYS A 39 -17.77 -6.04 -22.92
C LYS A 39 -16.35 -6.41 -23.38
N HIS A 40 -15.43 -5.45 -23.43
CA HIS A 40 -14.06 -5.62 -23.93
C HIS A 40 -13.05 -6.10 -22.87
N LYS A 41 -13.46 -7.07 -22.05
CA LYS A 41 -12.57 -7.68 -21.04
C LYS A 41 -11.42 -8.46 -21.66
N LYS A 42 -11.68 -9.18 -22.76
CA LYS A 42 -10.67 -9.98 -23.48
C LYS A 42 -9.66 -9.10 -24.22
N ASP A 43 -10.07 -7.89 -24.59
CA ASP A 43 -9.23 -6.93 -25.32
C ASP A 43 -8.45 -6.00 -24.38
N LEU A 44 -8.57 -6.19 -23.06
CA LEU A 44 -7.92 -5.35 -22.03
C LEU A 44 -8.25 -3.86 -22.16
N TRP A 45 -9.53 -3.54 -22.34
CA TRP A 45 -9.96 -2.14 -22.36
C TRP A 45 -10.07 -1.58 -20.95
N ILE A 46 -9.59 -0.36 -20.73
CA ILE A 46 -9.74 0.34 -19.44
C ILE A 46 -10.12 1.80 -19.67
N ILE A 47 -10.75 2.42 -18.66
CA ILE A 47 -11.04 3.87 -18.65
C ILE A 47 -10.12 4.56 -17.66
N ILE A 48 -9.42 5.61 -18.11
CA ILE A 48 -8.69 6.57 -17.27
C ILE A 48 -9.13 7.97 -17.66
N ASP A 49 -9.65 8.71 -16.68
CA ASP A 49 -10.41 9.94 -16.87
C ASP A 49 -11.63 9.69 -17.78
N ASN A 50 -11.57 10.18 -19.01
CA ASN A 50 -12.63 10.02 -20.03
C ASN A 50 -12.12 9.23 -21.24
N ASP A 51 -10.85 8.85 -21.23
CA ASP A 51 -10.19 8.20 -22.35
C ASP A 51 -10.18 6.69 -22.13
N ILE A 52 -10.30 5.96 -23.23
CA ILE A 52 -10.36 4.49 -23.24
C ILE A 52 -9.07 3.98 -23.88
N TYR A 53 -8.47 2.98 -23.25
CA TYR A 53 -7.19 2.40 -23.67
C TYR A 53 -7.31 0.90 -23.86
N CYS A 54 -6.73 0.38 -24.94
CA CYS A 54 -6.56 -1.05 -25.16
C CYS A 54 -5.12 -1.45 -24.79
N LEU A 55 -4.97 -2.23 -23.72
CA LEU A 55 -3.66 -2.60 -23.19
C LEU A 55 -3.15 -3.96 -23.67
N LEU A 56 -3.86 -4.64 -24.58
CA LEU A 56 -3.51 -5.98 -25.07
C LEU A 56 -2.10 -6.05 -25.69
N SER A 57 -1.64 -4.95 -26.30
CA SER A 57 -0.30 -4.86 -26.91
C SER A 57 0.79 -4.33 -25.95
N MET A 58 0.49 -4.15 -24.67
CA MET A 58 1.45 -3.69 -23.68
C MET A 58 2.47 -4.79 -23.37
N LYS A 59 3.74 -4.50 -23.62
CA LYS A 59 4.84 -5.46 -23.42
C LYS A 59 5.51 -5.38 -22.06
N ASN A 60 5.39 -4.24 -21.38
CA ASN A 60 6.02 -3.99 -20.08
C ASN A 60 5.11 -3.12 -19.22
N HIS A 61 4.95 -3.50 -17.97
CA HIS A 61 4.30 -2.70 -16.94
C HIS A 61 5.04 -2.92 -15.61
N SER A 62 5.45 -1.84 -14.94
CA SER A 62 6.28 -1.91 -13.72
C SER A 62 5.60 -2.56 -12.52
N GLY A 63 4.27 -2.74 -12.56
CA GLY A 63 3.51 -3.54 -11.60
C GLY A 63 3.20 -4.96 -12.07
N GLY A 64 3.84 -5.44 -13.15
CA GLY A 64 3.52 -6.71 -13.81
C GLY A 64 2.43 -6.57 -14.89
N LEU A 65 2.48 -7.37 -15.95
CA LEU A 65 1.45 -7.41 -17.00
C LEU A 65 0.23 -8.24 -16.58
N GLU A 66 0.46 -9.23 -15.71
CA GLU A 66 -0.51 -10.15 -15.15
C GLU A 66 -1.65 -9.43 -14.40
N ILE A 67 -1.47 -8.16 -14.01
CA ILE A 67 -2.50 -7.41 -13.31
C ILE A 67 -3.57 -6.83 -14.24
N LEU A 68 -3.24 -6.58 -15.51
CA LEU A 68 -4.10 -5.81 -16.42
C LEU A 68 -5.45 -6.49 -16.73
N PRO A 69 -5.55 -7.83 -16.90
CA PRO A 69 -6.81 -8.52 -17.17
C PRO A 69 -7.93 -8.27 -16.17
N GLU A 70 -7.64 -8.07 -14.88
CA GLU A 70 -8.69 -7.85 -13.88
C GLU A 70 -9.31 -6.45 -13.91
N PHE A 71 -8.60 -5.51 -14.52
CA PHE A 71 -9.06 -4.14 -14.73
C PHE A 71 -9.74 -3.97 -16.08
N ALA A 72 -9.67 -4.98 -16.94
CA ALA A 72 -10.32 -4.97 -18.22
C ALA A 72 -11.83 -4.79 -18.08
N GLY A 73 -12.37 -3.88 -18.86
CA GLY A 73 -13.75 -3.42 -18.83
C GLY A 73 -14.11 -2.46 -17.70
N LYS A 74 -13.15 -1.90 -16.96
CA LYS A 74 -13.43 -1.04 -15.79
C LYS A 74 -12.89 0.38 -15.93
N ASN A 75 -13.48 1.29 -15.16
CA ASN A 75 -12.88 2.60 -14.88
C ASN A 75 -11.88 2.47 -13.73
N VAL A 76 -10.61 2.77 -14.02
CA VAL A 76 -9.50 2.65 -13.07
C VAL A 76 -8.84 3.99 -12.78
N THR A 77 -9.50 5.10 -13.08
CA THR A 77 -8.94 6.46 -12.93
C THR A 77 -8.33 6.68 -11.55
N ARG A 78 -9.09 6.41 -10.49
CA ARG A 78 -8.63 6.56 -9.11
C ARG A 78 -7.40 5.69 -8.82
N LEU A 79 -7.52 4.38 -9.06
CA LEU A 79 -6.44 3.42 -8.82
C LEU A 79 -5.17 3.75 -9.62
N PHE A 80 -5.34 4.19 -10.86
CA PHE A 80 -4.25 4.59 -11.74
C PHE A 80 -3.45 5.75 -11.11
N TYR A 81 -4.11 6.82 -10.69
CA TYR A 81 -3.43 7.95 -10.03
C TYR A 81 -2.97 7.65 -8.60
N GLU A 82 -3.54 6.65 -7.93
CA GLU A 82 -3.08 6.19 -6.61
C GLU A 82 -1.73 5.47 -6.70
N ILE A 83 -1.60 4.54 -7.65
CA ILE A 83 -0.42 3.67 -7.79
C ILE A 83 0.73 4.38 -8.51
N HIS A 84 0.42 5.15 -9.57
CA HIS A 84 1.44 5.69 -10.47
C HIS A 84 1.99 7.05 -9.99
N LEU A 85 3.28 7.08 -9.60
CA LEU A 85 4.02 8.29 -9.17
C LEU A 85 3.81 9.49 -10.09
N ASN A 86 3.98 9.27 -11.39
CA ASN A 86 3.85 10.30 -12.42
C ASN A 86 2.59 10.08 -13.25
N GLY A 87 1.43 9.90 -12.61
CA GLY A 87 0.18 9.54 -13.29
C GLY A 87 -0.11 10.37 -14.54
N LYS A 88 0.14 11.70 -14.51
CA LYS A 88 -0.02 12.55 -15.69
C LYS A 88 0.94 12.20 -16.84
N GLN A 89 2.22 11.98 -16.57
CA GLN A 89 3.21 11.59 -17.60
C GLN A 89 2.95 10.16 -18.08
N ASN A 90 2.62 9.25 -17.17
CA ASN A 90 2.27 7.88 -17.51
C ASN A 90 1.01 7.83 -18.39
N LYS A 91 0.00 8.67 -18.09
CA LYS A 91 -1.18 8.82 -18.95
C LYS A 91 -0.80 9.38 -20.33
N GLN A 92 0.13 10.34 -20.41
CA GLN A 92 0.61 10.83 -21.71
C GLN A 92 1.27 9.71 -22.54
N LEU A 93 2.03 8.81 -21.89
CA LEU A 93 2.59 7.63 -22.56
C LEU A 93 1.49 6.67 -23.04
N LEU A 94 0.41 6.52 -22.26
CA LEU A 94 -0.76 5.76 -22.68
C LEU A 94 -1.50 6.42 -23.85
N ASP A 95 -1.69 7.74 -23.81
CA ASP A 95 -2.36 8.54 -24.83
C ASP A 95 -1.69 8.38 -26.20
N GLN A 96 -0.37 8.24 -26.22
CA GLN A 96 0.42 8.12 -27.46
C GLN A 96 0.31 6.75 -28.14
N LYS A 97 0.03 5.69 -27.37
CA LYS A 97 0.24 4.32 -27.85
C LYS A 97 -0.95 3.39 -27.70
N TYR A 98 -1.78 3.61 -26.69
CA TYR A 98 -2.81 2.66 -26.28
C TYR A 98 -4.22 3.24 -26.32
N ARG A 99 -4.37 4.56 -26.51
CA ARG A 99 -5.69 5.22 -26.53
C ARG A 99 -6.47 4.86 -27.80
N ILE A 100 -7.71 4.46 -27.62
CA ILE A 100 -8.61 3.98 -28.68
C ILE A 100 -9.92 4.76 -28.78
N GLY A 101 -10.31 5.50 -27.75
CA GLY A 101 -11.60 6.18 -27.73
C GLY A 101 -11.84 7.04 -26.49
N LYS A 102 -13.08 7.52 -26.35
CA LYS A 102 -13.57 8.30 -25.21
C LYS A 102 -14.94 7.82 -24.74
N ILE A 103 -15.33 8.18 -23.52
CA ILE A 103 -16.68 7.93 -23.00
C ILE A 103 -17.68 8.98 -23.54
N SER A 104 -18.81 8.52 -24.08
CA SER A 104 -19.86 9.35 -24.71
C SER A 104 -20.67 10.20 -23.72
N SER A 105 -20.93 9.69 -22.50
CA SER A 105 -21.65 10.43 -21.44
C SER A 105 -20.82 10.47 -20.17
N TYR A 106 -20.09 11.57 -20.01
CA TYR A 106 -19.24 11.74 -18.84
C TYR A 106 -20.00 12.38 -17.68
N ASN A 107 -20.11 11.67 -16.56
CA ASN A 107 -20.67 12.24 -15.34
C ASN A 107 -19.63 13.15 -14.66
N ASN A 108 -19.82 14.47 -14.73
CA ASN A 108 -18.85 15.47 -14.26
C ASN A 108 -18.47 15.35 -12.76
N ASN A 109 -19.29 14.68 -11.96
CA ASN A 109 -19.03 14.46 -10.53
C ASN A 109 -17.76 13.64 -10.28
N GLU A 110 -17.48 12.59 -11.08
CA GLU A 110 -16.30 11.73 -10.91
C GLU A 110 -14.98 12.49 -11.15
N ARG A 111 -14.97 13.50 -12.05
CA ARG A 111 -13.79 14.37 -12.30
C ARG A 111 -13.63 15.48 -11.29
N GLN A 112 -14.73 16.00 -10.75
CA GLN A 112 -14.69 17.03 -9.73
C GLN A 112 -14.09 16.46 -8.44
N GLU A 113 -14.48 15.24 -8.04
CA GLU A 113 -13.80 14.50 -6.97
C GLU A 113 -12.32 14.29 -7.28
N CYS A 114 -11.96 13.78 -8.48
CA CYS A 114 -10.56 13.54 -8.83
C CYS A 114 -9.71 14.83 -8.93
N LYS A 115 -10.25 15.93 -9.47
CA LYS A 115 -9.53 17.21 -9.56
C LYS A 115 -9.41 17.90 -8.20
N TYR A 116 -10.45 17.86 -7.36
CA TYR A 116 -10.38 18.30 -5.98
C TYR A 116 -9.32 17.50 -5.21
N TYR A 117 -9.31 16.19 -5.40
CA TYR A 117 -8.35 15.26 -4.80
C TYR A 117 -6.90 15.55 -5.24
N LEU A 118 -6.65 15.67 -6.54
CA LEU A 118 -5.32 15.98 -7.08
C LEU A 118 -4.83 17.39 -6.71
N LYS A 119 -5.76 18.35 -6.56
CA LYS A 119 -5.44 19.75 -6.18
C LYS A 119 -5.13 19.90 -4.70
N ASN A 120 -5.73 19.08 -3.82
CA ASN A 120 -5.57 19.18 -2.37
C ASN A 120 -4.59 18.17 -1.75
N HIS A 121 -4.21 17.09 -2.47
CA HIS A 121 -3.44 15.97 -1.89
C HIS A 121 -2.14 15.62 -2.65
N LEU A 122 -1.65 16.52 -3.52
CA LEU A 122 -0.31 16.44 -4.14
C LEU A 122 0.66 17.53 -3.63
N VAL A 123 0.35 18.20 -2.53
CA VAL A 123 1.27 19.20 -1.96
C VAL A 123 2.39 18.48 -1.20
N TYR A 124 3.50 18.27 -1.89
CA TYR A 124 4.82 18.27 -1.27
C TYR A 124 5.14 19.73 -0.89
N ASN A 125 5.24 20.00 0.41
CA ASN A 125 5.89 21.11 1.14
C ASN A 125 5.43 20.88 2.60
N ASP A 126 6.23 20.83 3.66
CA ASP A 126 7.54 21.40 3.96
C ASP A 126 8.12 20.57 5.12
N MET A 127 9.34 20.05 5.00
CA MET A 127 10.10 19.49 6.12
C MET A 127 10.91 20.60 6.79
N THR A 128 10.24 21.56 7.43
CA THR A 128 10.89 22.49 8.36
C THR A 128 9.86 23.02 9.35
N LYS A 129 9.82 22.44 10.56
CA LYS A 129 9.50 23.11 11.83
C LYS A 129 9.43 22.08 12.96
N TYR A 130 10.57 21.73 13.52
CA TYR A 130 10.71 21.31 14.92
C TYR A 130 12.13 21.66 15.39
N ASN A 131 12.31 22.94 15.75
CA ASN A 131 13.32 23.51 16.65
C ASN A 131 12.45 24.36 17.61
N GLU A 132 12.56 24.40 18.94
CA GLU A 132 13.59 24.14 19.95
C GLU A 132 12.88 23.73 21.25
N ILE A 133 13.47 22.86 22.09
CA ILE A 133 13.74 23.07 23.54
C ILE A 133 14.96 22.19 23.88
N GLU A 134 16.05 22.78 24.38
CA GLU A 134 17.33 22.12 24.66
C GLU A 134 17.43 21.56 26.09
N THR A 135 17.87 20.30 26.23
CA THR A 135 18.64 19.77 27.37
C THR A 135 19.63 18.67 26.90
N PRO A 136 20.79 18.47 27.57
CA PRO A 136 21.98 17.86 26.94
C PRO A 136 21.99 16.33 26.81
N ASP A 137 20.95 15.61 27.23
CA ASP A 137 20.85 14.14 27.10
C ASP A 137 19.87 13.70 25.98
N GLU A 138 18.96 14.59 25.54
CA GLU A 138 17.91 14.26 24.57
C GLU A 138 18.42 14.22 23.11
N GLU A 139 19.46 14.98 22.75
CA GLU A 139 19.95 15.08 21.37
C GLU A 139 20.36 13.72 20.79
N ASN A 140 21.09 12.90 21.56
CA ASN A 140 21.56 11.59 21.13
C ASN A 140 20.41 10.57 20.96
N GLU A 141 19.40 10.62 21.84
CA GLU A 141 18.23 9.73 21.74
C GLU A 141 17.29 10.13 20.61
N VAL A 142 17.10 11.44 20.41
CA VAL A 142 16.32 12.01 19.31
C VAL A 142 16.99 11.69 17.98
N GLU A 143 18.30 11.89 17.85
CA GLU A 143 19.07 11.54 16.65
C GLU A 143 19.01 10.04 16.35
N THR A 144 19.18 9.19 17.37
CA THR A 144 19.06 7.73 17.23
C THR A 144 17.66 7.32 16.77
N SER A 145 16.61 7.95 17.31
CA SER A 145 15.22 7.69 16.94
C SER A 145 14.91 8.15 15.52
N ILE A 146 15.41 9.31 15.10
CA ILE A 146 15.33 9.81 13.72
C ILE A 146 16.02 8.84 12.77
N ASN A 147 17.21 8.36 13.13
CA ASN A 147 17.98 7.40 12.36
C ASN A 147 17.20 6.08 12.14
N ILE A 148 16.55 5.56 13.18
CA ILE A 148 15.75 4.33 13.10
C ILE A 148 14.53 4.52 12.18
N LYS A 149 13.82 5.64 12.31
CA LYS A 149 12.68 5.96 11.44
C LYS A 149 13.10 6.04 9.97
N GLN A 150 14.25 6.66 9.69
CA GLN A 150 14.79 6.73 8.34
C GLN A 150 15.20 5.35 7.83
N LYS A 151 15.90 4.54 8.63
CA LYS A 151 16.26 3.16 8.26
C LYS A 151 15.04 2.30 7.95
N PHE A 152 13.95 2.45 8.71
CA PHE A 152 12.71 1.74 8.41
C PHE A 152 12.07 2.24 7.10
N ARG A 153 12.11 3.55 6.85
CA ARG A 153 11.65 4.12 5.57
C ARG A 153 12.44 3.56 4.40
N ASP A 154 13.76 3.53 4.49
CA ASP A 154 14.65 2.99 3.46
C ASP A 154 14.41 1.49 3.24
N TYR A 155 14.17 0.75 4.32
CA TYR A 155 13.78 -0.66 4.27
C TYR A 155 12.48 -0.87 3.46
N ILE A 156 11.45 -0.06 3.67
CA ILE A 156 10.18 -0.14 2.92
C ILE A 156 10.37 0.20 1.44
N PHE A 157 11.26 1.14 1.11
CA PHE A 157 11.52 1.57 -0.27
C PHE A 157 12.59 0.75 -1.00
N CYS A 158 13.20 -0.23 -0.32
CA CYS A 158 14.09 -1.17 -0.98
C CYS A 158 13.37 -1.86 -2.15
N LYS A 159 14.08 -1.98 -3.28
CA LYS A 159 13.55 -2.42 -4.58
C LYS A 159 12.74 -3.71 -4.50
N ASN A 160 13.04 -4.56 -3.51
CA ASN A 160 12.46 -5.87 -3.36
C ASN A 160 11.49 -5.99 -2.16
N PHE A 161 11.07 -4.92 -1.48
CA PHE A 161 10.08 -5.05 -0.40
C PHE A 161 8.70 -5.46 -0.99
N PRO A 162 8.10 -6.60 -0.55
CA PRO A 162 6.97 -7.20 -1.25
C PRO A 162 5.61 -6.55 -0.96
N CYS A 163 5.46 -5.84 0.16
CA CYS A 163 4.16 -5.30 0.56
C CYS A 163 3.88 -3.96 -0.14
N ILE A 164 3.07 -4.02 -1.20
CA ILE A 164 2.62 -2.84 -1.96
C ILE A 164 1.89 -1.83 -1.05
N ASN A 165 1.05 -2.30 -0.12
CA ASN A 165 0.28 -1.43 0.78
C ASN A 165 1.18 -0.61 1.70
N GLY A 166 2.19 -1.26 2.28
CA GLY A 166 3.20 -0.58 3.09
C GLY A 166 3.92 0.52 2.31
N ARG A 167 4.33 0.23 1.06
CA ARG A 167 4.97 1.24 0.20
C ARG A 167 4.03 2.41 -0.11
N ILE A 168 2.76 2.15 -0.37
CA ILE A 168 1.77 3.20 -0.63
C ILE A 168 1.59 4.07 0.61
N ALA A 169 1.44 3.47 1.79
CA ALA A 169 1.27 4.22 3.03
C ALA A 169 2.47 5.14 3.32
N PHE A 170 3.69 4.64 3.16
CA PHE A 170 4.92 5.44 3.34
C PHE A 170 5.11 6.54 2.29
N LYS A 171 4.69 6.27 1.05
CA LYS A 171 4.75 7.22 -0.06
C LYS A 171 3.73 8.35 0.07
N ARG A 172 2.58 8.08 0.68
CA ARG A 172 1.50 9.04 0.93
C ARG A 172 1.56 9.69 2.31
N ASN A 173 2.57 9.39 3.11
CA ASN A 173 2.69 9.83 4.50
C ASN A 173 1.44 9.51 5.34
N SER A 174 0.74 8.42 5.02
CA SER A 174 -0.45 7.96 5.73
C SER A 174 -0.09 6.92 6.79
N TYR A 175 1.03 7.12 7.49
CA TYR A 175 1.53 6.19 8.51
C TYR A 175 1.92 6.92 9.80
N GLY A 176 1.90 6.19 10.91
CA GLY A 176 2.58 6.55 12.15
C GLY A 176 3.82 5.69 12.34
N ILE A 177 4.87 6.23 12.97
CA ILE A 177 6.04 5.44 13.38
C ILE A 177 6.57 5.90 14.73
N GLY A 178 6.67 4.96 15.66
CA GLY A 178 7.21 5.14 17.01
C GLY A 178 8.44 4.27 17.24
N VAL A 179 9.36 4.75 18.07
CA VAL A 179 10.54 4.02 18.53
C VAL A 179 10.43 3.89 20.04
N TYR A 180 10.58 2.66 20.54
CA TYR A 180 10.32 2.30 21.93
C TYR A 180 11.50 1.55 22.52
N GLU A 181 11.75 1.69 23.82
CA GLU A 181 12.91 1.08 24.47
C GLU A 181 12.90 -0.46 24.44
N LYS A 182 11.78 -1.07 24.82
CA LYS A 182 11.72 -2.53 25.01
C LYS A 182 10.37 -3.12 24.65
N LEU A 183 10.39 -4.18 23.84
CA LEU A 183 9.23 -4.98 23.49
C LEU A 183 8.68 -5.69 24.72
N ALA A 184 7.35 -5.69 24.86
CA ALA A 184 6.61 -6.27 25.99
C ALA A 184 7.03 -5.71 27.36
N CYS A 185 7.29 -4.40 27.43
CA CYS A 185 7.61 -3.65 28.64
C CYS A 185 6.49 -2.67 28.98
N LYS A 186 6.07 -2.60 30.25
CA LYS A 186 4.91 -1.80 30.69
C LYS A 186 4.99 -0.33 30.25
N THR A 187 6.14 0.32 30.44
CA THR A 187 6.32 1.74 30.07
C THR A 187 6.21 1.95 28.57
N ALA A 188 6.94 1.15 27.77
CA ALA A 188 6.90 1.20 26.32
C ALA A 188 5.49 0.89 25.77
N THR A 189 4.81 -0.10 26.34
CA THR A 189 3.44 -0.47 25.96
C THR A 189 2.44 0.65 26.21
N ASN A 190 2.52 1.32 27.37
CA ASN A 190 1.65 2.46 27.66
C ASN A 190 1.87 3.61 26.68
N GLN A 191 3.13 3.89 26.33
CA GLN A 191 3.45 4.91 25.33
C GLN A 191 2.92 4.51 23.94
N LEU A 192 3.14 3.26 23.54
CA LEU A 192 2.64 2.72 22.27
C LEU A 192 1.12 2.80 22.16
N TRP A 193 0.40 2.44 23.22
CA TRP A 193 -1.06 2.54 23.26
C TRP A 193 -1.54 3.98 23.00
N LYS A 194 -0.95 4.97 23.69
CA LYS A 194 -1.28 6.40 23.47
C LYS A 194 -1.01 6.83 22.03
N ASP A 195 0.12 6.42 21.47
CA ASP A 195 0.50 6.79 20.11
C ASP A 195 -0.38 6.14 19.05
N ILE A 196 -0.84 4.90 19.28
CA ILE A 196 -1.85 4.24 18.43
C ILE A 196 -3.18 4.96 18.51
N LEU A 197 -3.68 5.35 19.69
CA LEU A 197 -4.93 6.12 19.80
C LEU A 197 -4.82 7.47 19.09
N ASN A 198 -3.70 8.16 19.24
CA ASN A 198 -3.41 9.39 18.51
C ASN A 198 -3.41 9.17 16.98
N PHE A 199 -2.87 8.04 16.54
CA PHE A 199 -2.90 7.65 15.13
C PHE A 199 -4.32 7.34 14.65
N ILE A 200 -5.13 6.60 15.41
CA ILE A 200 -6.53 6.29 15.10
C ILE A 200 -7.35 7.58 14.91
N ASN A 201 -7.13 8.58 15.76
CA ASN A 201 -7.81 9.87 15.64
C ASN A 201 -7.48 10.57 14.32
N LYS A 202 -6.20 10.56 13.90
CA LYS A 202 -5.74 11.12 12.62
C LYS A 202 -6.17 10.27 11.41
N GLN A 203 -6.34 8.98 11.60
CA GLN A 203 -6.65 8.01 10.56
C GLN A 203 -7.97 8.32 9.84
N SER A 204 -8.98 8.79 10.59
CA SER A 204 -10.27 9.17 10.01
C SER A 204 -10.15 10.30 9.00
N ASP A 205 -9.30 11.30 9.26
CA ASP A 205 -9.08 12.40 8.33
C ASP A 205 -8.22 11.98 7.13
N LEU A 206 -7.23 11.11 7.34
CA LEU A 206 -6.48 10.49 6.24
C LEU A 206 -7.41 9.73 5.28
N TRP A 207 -8.41 9.02 5.79
CA TRP A 207 -9.40 8.34 4.97
C TRP A 207 -10.34 9.28 4.22
N LYS A 208 -10.79 10.36 4.84
CA LYS A 208 -11.56 11.42 4.13
C LYS A 208 -10.73 12.04 3.00
N GLN A 209 -9.42 12.14 3.19
CA GLN A 209 -8.45 12.55 2.18
C GLN A 209 -8.09 11.43 1.19
N GLY A 210 -8.86 10.33 1.18
CA GLY A 210 -8.74 9.17 0.29
C GLY A 210 -7.49 8.31 0.48
N HIS A 211 -6.71 8.51 1.54
CA HIS A 211 -5.58 7.67 1.89
C HIS A 211 -6.03 6.34 2.50
N MET A 212 -6.54 5.44 1.66
CA MET A 212 -7.13 4.17 2.11
C MET A 212 -6.12 3.23 2.79
N PHE A 213 -4.81 3.40 2.56
CA PHE A 213 -3.77 2.58 3.20
C PHE A 213 -3.08 3.36 4.32
N THR A 214 -3.42 3.01 5.54
CA THR A 214 -2.91 3.54 6.80
C THR A 214 -2.24 2.47 7.66
N THR A 215 -1.06 2.76 8.21
CA THR A 215 -0.30 1.80 9.03
C THR A 215 0.37 2.50 10.20
N TYR A 216 0.46 1.83 11.34
CA TYR A 216 1.30 2.29 12.45
C TYR A 216 2.45 1.31 12.65
N VAL A 217 3.67 1.83 12.76
CA VAL A 217 4.89 1.03 12.90
C VAL A 217 5.49 1.27 14.28
N ALA A 218 5.64 0.22 15.07
CA ALA A 218 6.31 0.26 16.36
C ALA A 218 7.65 -0.46 16.29
N CYS A 219 8.75 0.29 16.36
CA CYS A 219 10.11 -0.23 16.42
C CYS A 219 10.60 -0.33 17.86
N PHE A 220 11.19 -1.45 18.28
CA PHE A 220 11.67 -1.65 19.64
C PHE A 220 13.20 -1.80 19.66
N LYS A 221 13.90 -1.01 20.48
CA LYS A 221 15.37 -1.08 20.59
C LYS A 221 15.83 -2.42 21.18
N THR A 222 15.03 -3.04 22.05
CA THR A 222 15.37 -4.31 22.70
C THR A 222 14.16 -5.24 22.84
N PRO A 223 14.38 -6.56 22.98
CA PRO A 223 15.65 -7.27 22.75
C PRO A 223 15.94 -7.48 21.25
N ILE A 224 17.20 -7.34 20.83
CA ILE A 224 17.60 -7.51 19.41
C ILE A 224 17.81 -8.99 19.05
N PHE A 225 18.41 -9.75 19.96
CA PHE A 225 18.70 -11.17 19.75
C PHE A 225 17.50 -12.04 20.11
N LEU A 226 16.64 -12.26 19.11
CA LEU A 226 15.44 -13.08 19.24
C LEU A 226 15.47 -14.25 18.28
N THR A 227 15.20 -15.46 18.76
CA THR A 227 14.73 -16.54 17.89
C THR A 227 13.29 -16.24 17.46
N GLU A 228 12.80 -16.92 16.42
CA GLU A 228 11.41 -16.77 15.99
C GLU A 228 10.42 -17.08 17.13
N SER A 229 10.70 -18.09 17.97
CA SER A 229 9.82 -18.44 19.08
C SER A 229 9.85 -17.40 20.21
N MET A 230 11.02 -16.83 20.51
CA MET A 230 11.12 -15.76 21.50
C MET A 230 10.41 -14.49 21.03
N PHE A 231 10.52 -14.15 19.74
CA PHE A 231 9.79 -13.02 19.18
C PHE A 231 8.28 -13.23 19.20
N GLU A 232 7.80 -14.43 18.84
CA GLU A 232 6.38 -14.78 18.91
C GLU A 232 5.79 -14.64 20.32
N ASP A 233 6.48 -15.18 21.34
CA ASP A 233 6.05 -15.05 22.73
C ASP A 233 5.97 -13.58 23.18
N LEU A 234 6.96 -12.76 22.80
CA LEU A 234 6.98 -11.34 23.13
C LEU A 234 5.95 -10.53 22.34
N LEU A 235 5.68 -10.88 21.08
CA LEU A 235 4.64 -10.26 20.27
C LEU A 235 3.28 -10.49 20.92
N TRP A 236 2.92 -11.73 21.23
CA TRP A 236 1.64 -12.04 21.86
C TRP A 236 1.50 -11.40 23.24
N LYS A 237 2.58 -11.40 24.04
CA LYS A 237 2.61 -10.66 25.32
C LYS A 237 2.40 -9.15 25.12
N GLN A 238 3.02 -8.55 24.10
CA GLN A 238 2.84 -7.14 23.78
C GLN A 238 1.39 -6.83 23.37
N LEU A 239 0.75 -7.69 22.59
CA LEU A 239 -0.66 -7.55 22.20
C LEU A 239 -1.60 -7.72 23.40
N GLN A 240 -1.35 -8.70 24.26
CA GLN A 240 -2.12 -8.89 25.51
C GLN A 240 -2.05 -7.65 26.41
N MET A 241 -0.83 -7.12 26.64
CA MET A 241 -0.65 -5.92 27.46
C MET A 241 -1.33 -4.68 26.86
N LEU A 242 -1.36 -4.56 25.53
CA LEU A 242 -2.08 -3.48 24.84
C LEU A 242 -3.59 -3.63 25.04
N HIS A 243 -4.14 -4.84 24.87
CA HIS A 243 -5.57 -5.13 25.10
C HIS A 243 -6.00 -4.81 26.52
N GLU A 244 -5.24 -5.26 27.52
CA GLU A 244 -5.52 -4.98 28.92
C GLU A 244 -5.56 -3.48 29.22
N ILE A 245 -4.64 -2.70 28.64
CA ILE A 245 -4.66 -1.24 28.80
C ILE A 245 -5.90 -0.65 28.11
N ASP A 246 -6.24 -1.11 26.92
CA ASP A 246 -7.37 -0.60 26.14
C ASP A 246 -8.71 -0.79 26.89
N VAL A 247 -8.95 -2.01 27.39
CA VAL A 247 -10.16 -2.34 28.16
C VAL A 247 -10.20 -1.61 29.49
N ASN A 248 -9.08 -1.50 30.21
CA ASN A 248 -9.01 -0.73 31.45
C ASN A 248 -9.28 0.77 31.26
N ASN A 249 -9.15 1.28 30.04
CA ASN A 249 -9.50 2.65 29.66
C ASN A 249 -10.90 2.76 29.03
N GLY A 250 -11.72 1.71 29.10
CA GLY A 250 -13.12 1.70 28.70
C GLY A 250 -13.36 1.56 27.20
N PHE A 251 -12.36 1.14 26.43
CA PHE A 251 -12.56 0.83 25.03
C PHE A 251 -13.20 -0.55 24.87
N GLU A 252 -14.20 -0.61 24.00
CA GLU A 252 -14.82 -1.87 23.55
C GLU A 252 -14.02 -2.43 22.37
N TRP A 253 -14.08 -3.76 22.20
CA TRP A 253 -13.61 -4.40 20.98
C TRP A 253 -14.36 -3.88 19.75
N ASP A 254 -13.70 -3.87 18.59
CA ASP A 254 -14.31 -3.51 17.31
C ASP A 254 -15.44 -4.50 16.97
N LYS A 255 -16.64 -3.99 16.77
CA LYS A 255 -17.87 -4.79 16.60
C LYS A 255 -17.89 -5.55 15.27
N ASP A 256 -17.04 -5.16 14.33
CA ASP A 256 -16.97 -5.78 13.00
C ASP A 256 -16.03 -7.00 12.96
N TYR A 257 -15.35 -7.33 14.05
CA TYR A 257 -14.34 -8.39 14.09
C TYR A 257 -14.50 -9.27 15.34
N ALA A 258 -14.18 -10.56 15.19
CA ALA A 258 -14.14 -11.48 16.32
C ALA A 258 -12.99 -11.14 17.28
N ASN A 259 -13.15 -11.48 18.55
CA ASN A 259 -12.15 -11.28 19.60
C ASN A 259 -11.42 -12.58 20.01
N ASP A 260 -11.87 -13.74 19.51
CA ASP A 260 -11.18 -15.01 19.64
C ASP A 260 -10.07 -15.13 18.59
N PRO A 261 -8.79 -15.26 18.97
CA PRO A 261 -7.68 -15.37 18.02
C PRO A 261 -7.69 -16.68 17.21
N MET A 262 -8.58 -17.62 17.50
CA MET A 262 -8.82 -18.82 16.69
C MET A 262 -9.92 -18.61 15.64
N ASP A 263 -10.67 -17.50 15.69
CA ASP A 263 -11.74 -17.19 14.74
C ASP A 263 -11.15 -16.70 13.39
N VAL A 264 -11.81 -17.08 12.29
CA VAL A 264 -11.44 -16.69 10.93
C VAL A 264 -11.59 -15.18 10.68
N ASP A 265 -12.53 -14.56 11.39
CA ASP A 265 -12.80 -13.11 11.35
C ASP A 265 -12.15 -12.36 12.52
N PHE A 266 -11.17 -12.97 13.18
CA PHE A 266 -10.36 -12.29 14.20
C PHE A 266 -9.68 -11.04 13.64
N GLY A 267 -9.70 -9.96 14.41
CA GLY A 267 -8.92 -8.76 14.13
C GLY A 267 -8.51 -8.11 15.44
N PHE A 268 -7.21 -7.91 15.65
CA PHE A 268 -6.72 -7.40 16.93
C PHE A 268 -7.18 -5.94 17.12
N SER A 269 -7.98 -5.68 18.15
CA SER A 269 -8.63 -4.38 18.34
C SER A 269 -7.91 -3.50 19.36
N LEU A 270 -7.77 -2.21 19.03
CA LEU A 270 -7.41 -1.14 19.96
C LEU A 270 -8.22 0.11 19.65
N GLY A 271 -8.73 0.80 20.67
CA GLY A 271 -9.47 2.05 20.47
C GLY A 271 -10.69 1.89 19.58
N ARG A 272 -11.39 0.74 19.65
CA ARG A 272 -12.49 0.33 18.75
C ARG A 272 -12.08 0.23 17.27
N ARG A 273 -10.81 -0.10 17.00
CA ARG A 273 -10.29 -0.30 15.64
C ARG A 273 -9.51 -1.60 15.53
N SER A 274 -9.91 -2.45 14.59
CA SER A 274 -9.16 -3.67 14.28
C SER A 274 -7.94 -3.44 13.38
N PHE A 275 -6.87 -4.17 13.68
CA PHE A 275 -5.60 -4.17 12.95
C PHE A 275 -5.13 -5.59 12.61
N PHE A 276 -4.63 -5.74 11.37
CA PHE A 276 -3.84 -6.88 10.95
C PHE A 276 -2.39 -6.64 11.35
N ILE A 277 -1.85 -7.53 12.19
CA ILE A 277 -0.53 -7.37 12.77
C ILE A 277 0.53 -8.05 11.90
N VAL A 278 1.64 -7.37 11.68
CA VAL A 278 2.83 -7.96 11.03
C VAL A 278 4.05 -7.75 11.91
N GLY A 279 4.64 -8.85 12.35
CA GLY A 279 5.89 -8.88 13.10
C GLY A 279 7.12 -8.99 12.19
N LEU A 280 8.17 -8.26 12.55
CA LEU A 280 9.50 -8.31 11.94
C LEU A 280 10.57 -8.39 13.04
N HIS A 281 11.65 -9.13 12.80
CA HIS A 281 12.82 -9.19 13.69
C HIS A 281 14.07 -9.64 12.91
N PRO A 282 15.30 -9.38 13.42
CA PRO A 282 16.54 -9.62 12.67
C PRO A 282 16.72 -11.05 12.17
N ASN A 283 16.25 -12.02 12.95
CA ASN A 283 16.45 -13.45 12.71
C ASN A 283 15.22 -14.14 12.12
N SER A 284 14.30 -13.39 11.48
CA SER A 284 13.14 -14.03 10.83
C SER A 284 13.61 -14.95 9.71
N SER A 285 12.98 -16.11 9.56
CA SER A 285 13.21 -17.01 8.41
C SER A 285 12.81 -16.38 7.07
N ARG A 286 12.00 -15.31 7.10
CA ARG A 286 11.50 -14.61 5.90
C ARG A 286 12.24 -13.31 5.71
N LYS A 287 12.95 -13.16 4.58
CA LYS A 287 13.74 -11.94 4.26
C LYS A 287 12.93 -10.64 4.33
N ALA A 288 11.67 -10.66 3.93
CA ALA A 288 10.77 -9.49 4.02
C ALA A 288 10.28 -9.15 5.44
N ARG A 289 10.68 -9.94 6.43
CA ARG A 289 10.44 -9.71 7.87
C ARG A 289 11.76 -9.54 8.64
N GLN A 290 12.90 -9.46 7.95
CA GLN A 290 14.20 -9.17 8.55
C GLN A 290 14.43 -7.67 8.58
N PHE A 291 14.20 -7.06 9.75
CA PHE A 291 14.61 -5.69 10.04
C PHE A 291 15.64 -5.70 11.18
N ILE A 292 16.48 -4.67 11.27
CA ILE A 292 17.63 -4.59 12.19
C ILE A 292 17.25 -4.65 13.69
N MET A 293 15.96 -4.58 14.01
CA MET A 293 15.39 -4.67 15.35
C MET A 293 13.95 -5.20 15.30
N PRO A 294 13.37 -5.61 16.43
CA PRO A 294 11.97 -6.02 16.48
C PRO A 294 11.02 -4.88 16.06
N VAL A 295 10.04 -5.21 15.23
CA VAL A 295 8.98 -4.29 14.80
C VAL A 295 7.63 -4.99 14.86
N ILE A 296 6.61 -4.26 15.33
CA ILE A 296 5.21 -4.64 15.19
C ILE A 296 4.52 -3.58 14.34
N VAL A 297 3.93 -4.02 13.23
CA VAL A 297 3.19 -3.16 12.30
C VAL A 297 1.70 -3.42 12.47
N PHE A 298 0.94 -2.35 12.71
CA PHE A 298 -0.51 -2.35 12.86
C PHE A 298 -1.14 -1.81 11.56
N ASN A 299 -1.57 -2.70 10.67
CA ASN A 299 -2.24 -2.34 9.42
C ASN A 299 -3.76 -2.35 9.65
N SER A 300 -4.48 -1.29 9.29
CA SER A 300 -5.93 -1.25 9.59
C SER A 300 -6.72 -2.33 8.82
N HIS A 301 -7.60 -3.04 9.53
CA HIS A 301 -8.45 -4.06 8.92
C HIS A 301 -9.55 -3.50 8.01
N HIS A 302 -9.99 -2.25 8.22
CA HIS A 302 -10.98 -1.59 7.33
C HIS A 302 -10.52 -1.48 5.87
N GLN A 303 -9.21 -1.57 5.65
CA GLN A 303 -8.60 -1.62 4.32
C GLN A 303 -8.94 -2.92 3.61
N PHE A 304 -9.01 -4.04 4.34
CA PHE A 304 -9.16 -5.36 3.78
C PHE A 304 -10.59 -5.65 3.30
N ARG A 305 -11.64 -5.08 3.90
CA ARG A 305 -13.02 -5.23 3.38
C ARG A 305 -13.18 -4.63 1.99
N ASN A 306 -12.76 -3.38 1.79
CA ASN A 306 -12.78 -2.73 0.47
C ASN A 306 -11.87 -3.43 -0.56
N LEU A 307 -10.78 -4.08 -0.12
CA LEU A 307 -9.87 -4.83 -1.00
C LEU A 307 -10.40 -6.23 -1.39
N LYS A 308 -11.17 -6.88 -0.51
CA LYS A 308 -11.86 -8.16 -0.80
C LYS A 308 -12.94 -7.96 -1.88
N GLU A 309 -13.62 -6.82 -1.88
CA GLU A 309 -14.61 -6.46 -2.92
C GLU A 309 -13.98 -6.18 -4.30
N THR A 310 -12.68 -5.89 -4.36
CA THR A 310 -12.00 -5.44 -5.58
C THR A 310 -11.02 -6.46 -6.19
N ASN A 311 -10.99 -7.73 -5.72
CA ASN A 311 -9.99 -8.76 -6.06
C ASN A 311 -8.52 -8.36 -5.79
N MET A 312 -8.27 -7.17 -5.22
CA MET A 312 -6.93 -6.66 -4.94
C MET A 312 -6.20 -7.48 -3.86
N PHE A 313 -6.95 -8.08 -2.93
CA PHE A 313 -6.41 -8.94 -1.88
C PHE A 313 -5.66 -10.16 -2.44
N THR A 314 -6.27 -10.87 -3.39
CA THR A 314 -5.69 -12.07 -4.03
C THR A 314 -4.37 -11.75 -4.74
N LYS A 315 -4.29 -10.59 -5.40
CA LYS A 315 -3.06 -10.14 -6.08
C LYS A 315 -1.94 -9.70 -5.14
N MET A 316 -2.30 -9.08 -4.01
CA MET A 316 -1.32 -8.75 -2.97
C MET A 316 -0.71 -10.03 -2.41
N GLN A 317 -1.54 -11.04 -2.14
CA GLN A 317 -1.06 -12.37 -1.76
C GLN A 317 -0.15 -12.97 -2.83
N THR A 318 -0.52 -12.93 -4.11
CA THR A 318 0.34 -13.43 -5.20
C THR A 318 1.69 -12.71 -5.27
N THR A 319 1.72 -11.40 -5.09
CA THR A 319 2.98 -10.62 -5.08
C THR A 319 3.88 -11.04 -3.92
N VAL A 320 3.31 -11.21 -2.73
CA VAL A 320 4.04 -11.67 -1.54
C VAL A 320 4.53 -13.12 -1.73
N ARG A 321 3.69 -14.01 -2.27
CA ARG A 321 4.02 -15.41 -2.57
C ARG A 321 5.14 -15.53 -3.61
N ASN A 322 5.11 -14.73 -4.68
CA ASN A 322 6.16 -14.72 -5.70
C ASN A 322 7.49 -14.19 -5.12
N TYR A 323 7.43 -13.17 -4.27
CA TYR A 323 8.61 -12.71 -3.56
C TYR A 323 9.20 -13.82 -2.68
N ASP A 324 8.35 -14.50 -1.91
CA ASP A 324 8.76 -15.61 -1.04
C ASP A 324 9.41 -16.76 -1.81
N LEU A 325 8.83 -17.17 -2.94
CA LEU A 325 9.44 -18.16 -3.83
C LEU A 325 10.83 -17.72 -4.30
N ASN A 326 10.95 -16.48 -4.79
CA ASN A 326 12.18 -15.97 -5.36
C ASN A 326 13.31 -15.73 -4.33
N HIS A 327 12.95 -15.37 -3.10
CA HIS A 327 13.93 -14.94 -2.10
C HIS A 327 14.14 -15.95 -0.96
N ASN A 328 13.13 -16.77 -0.67
CA ASN A 328 13.12 -17.72 0.44
C ASN A 328 13.00 -19.19 -0.04
N GLY A 329 12.89 -19.43 -1.36
CA GLY A 329 12.81 -20.77 -1.94
C GLY A 329 11.50 -21.52 -1.70
N SER A 330 10.57 -20.91 -0.96
CA SER A 330 9.25 -21.47 -0.64
C SER A 330 8.28 -20.35 -0.28
N ILE A 331 6.99 -20.54 -0.55
CA ILE A 331 5.94 -19.65 -0.04
C ILE A 331 5.94 -19.68 1.50
N ASN A 332 5.64 -18.56 2.15
CA ASN A 332 5.38 -18.56 3.59
C ASN A 332 4.17 -19.46 3.89
N PRO A 333 4.35 -20.59 4.63
CA PRO A 333 3.30 -21.56 4.87
C PRO A 333 2.14 -20.97 5.68
N ASN A 334 2.38 -19.87 6.41
CA ASN A 334 1.35 -19.22 7.19
C ASN A 334 0.54 -18.19 6.39
N VAL A 335 1.01 -17.74 5.21
CA VAL A 335 0.20 -16.84 4.37
C VAL A 335 -1.02 -17.62 3.94
N LEU A 336 -2.18 -17.28 4.52
CA LEU A 336 -3.40 -18.08 4.48
C LEU A 336 -3.60 -18.72 3.11
N THR A 337 -3.46 -20.04 3.07
CA THR A 337 -3.73 -20.85 1.87
C THR A 337 -5.21 -21.19 1.79
N ASN A 338 -5.89 -21.28 2.94
CA ASN A 338 -7.30 -21.62 3.08
C ASN A 338 -8.06 -20.50 3.78
N SER A 339 -9.30 -20.24 3.34
CA SER A 339 -10.16 -19.19 3.89
C SER A 339 -10.79 -19.53 5.24
N THR A 340 -10.31 -20.57 5.92
CA THR A 340 -10.89 -21.11 7.16
C THR A 340 -10.00 -20.93 8.38
N ASP A 341 -8.74 -20.53 8.18
CA ASP A 341 -7.79 -20.36 9.28
C ASP A 341 -7.74 -18.90 9.72
N SER A 342 -7.45 -18.66 11.00
CA SER A 342 -7.35 -17.31 11.54
C SER A 342 -6.13 -16.56 11.00
N VAL A 343 -6.31 -15.27 10.70
CA VAL A 343 -5.21 -14.35 10.36
C VAL A 343 -4.17 -14.22 11.48
N ALA A 344 -4.52 -14.57 12.72
CA ALA A 344 -3.62 -14.57 13.87
C ALA A 344 -2.34 -15.40 13.63
N PHE A 345 -2.45 -16.49 12.84
CA PHE A 345 -1.33 -17.39 12.56
C PHE A 345 -0.24 -16.73 11.71
N GLU A 346 -0.54 -15.60 11.07
CA GLU A 346 0.40 -14.82 10.26
C GLU A 346 1.21 -13.78 11.06
N TYR A 347 0.77 -13.45 12.27
CA TYR A 347 1.23 -12.24 12.97
C TYR A 347 2.74 -12.27 13.25
N SER A 348 3.26 -13.35 13.85
CA SER A 348 4.69 -13.50 14.16
C SER A 348 5.54 -13.73 12.91
N GLY A 349 5.01 -14.47 11.94
CA GLY A 349 5.73 -14.90 10.74
C GLY A 349 6.58 -16.14 10.93
N LYS A 350 6.60 -16.69 12.14
CA LYS A 350 7.18 -17.99 12.47
C LYS A 350 6.26 -19.09 11.95
N LYS A 351 6.80 -20.10 11.27
CA LYS A 351 6.03 -21.28 10.87
C LYS A 351 5.28 -21.89 12.06
N ILE A 352 3.97 -22.08 11.92
CA ILE A 352 3.12 -22.63 12.97
C ILE A 352 3.12 -24.17 12.89
N GLU A 353 3.20 -24.83 14.05
CA GLU A 353 3.11 -26.28 14.18
C GLU A 353 1.65 -26.73 14.45
N PRO A 354 1.27 -27.96 14.09
CA PRO A 354 -0.08 -28.47 14.37
C PRO A 354 -0.47 -28.35 15.86
N GLY A 355 -1.66 -27.82 16.13
CA GLY A 355 -2.18 -27.64 17.49
C GLY A 355 -1.64 -26.43 18.26
N TRP A 356 -0.83 -25.58 17.62
CA TRP A 356 -0.43 -24.30 18.21
C TRP A 356 -1.63 -23.35 18.36
N ILE A 357 -1.65 -22.60 19.47
CA ILE A 357 -2.71 -21.65 19.80
C ILE A 357 -2.06 -20.31 20.20
N PRO A 358 -2.57 -19.16 19.71
CA PRO A 358 -2.15 -17.84 20.15
C PRO A 358 -2.26 -17.66 21.66
N LYS A 359 -1.21 -17.12 22.30
CA LYS A 359 -1.23 -16.76 23.73
C LYS A 359 -1.89 -15.41 23.94
N PHE A 360 -3.20 -15.33 23.66
CA PHE A 360 -4.00 -14.13 23.78
C PHE A 360 -5.39 -14.47 24.29
N THR A 361 -5.93 -13.62 25.17
CA THR A 361 -7.30 -13.75 25.66
C THR A 361 -7.91 -12.36 25.77
N ALA A 362 -8.96 -12.12 24.98
CA ALA A 362 -9.77 -10.94 25.13
C ALA A 362 -10.53 -11.02 26.46
N VAL A 363 -10.22 -10.08 27.35
CA VAL A 363 -10.92 -9.86 28.64
C VAL A 363 -11.98 -8.79 28.54
#